data_AF-A0A951V2V8-F1
#
_entry.id   AF-A0A951V2V8-F1
#
_cell.length_a   1.000
_cell.length_b   1.000
_cell.length_c   1.000
_cell.angle_alpha   90.00
_cell.angle_beta   90.00
_cell.angle_gamma   90.00
#
_symmetry.space_group_name_H-M   'P 1'
#
loop_
_entity.id
_entity.type
_entity.pdbx_description
1 polymer ?
#
loop_
_entity_poly.entity_id
_entity_poly.type
_entity_poly.pdbx_seq_one_letter_code
_entity_poly.pdbx_strand_id
1 'polypeptide(L)'
;MMRKWKNTIGLFVILFIMVSCGQPKAKYIFYFIGDGMGTVQMNAAERYLAAMEDKNGIIPLAMNLAPATGMAATNSTNAYITDSGASATALASGIKTNSGTIGMDTEHRYPLKSITETAKER
;
A
#
# COMPACT_ATOMS: atom_id res chain seq x y z
N MET A 1 -20.85 -27.64 -37.72
CA MET A 1 -20.33 -28.38 -36.54
C MET A 1 -19.17 -27.66 -35.83
N MET A 2 -18.19 -27.12 -36.54
CA MET A 2 -16.99 -26.48 -35.97
C MET A 2 -17.21 -25.17 -35.16
N ARG A 3 -18.32 -24.45 -35.38
CA ARG A 3 -18.64 -23.21 -34.64
C ARG A 3 -19.07 -23.44 -33.19
N LYS A 4 -19.69 -24.60 -32.90
CA LYS A 4 -20.08 -24.96 -31.53
C LYS A 4 -18.86 -25.24 -30.66
N TRP A 5 -17.83 -25.91 -31.20
CA TRP A 5 -16.63 -26.31 -30.47
C TRP A 5 -15.71 -25.13 -30.11
N LYS A 6 -15.56 -24.15 -31.03
CA LYS A 6 -14.83 -22.89 -30.74
C LYS A 6 -15.45 -22.11 -29.57
N ASN A 7 -16.78 -22.08 -29.49
CA ASN A 7 -17.48 -21.38 -28.41
C ASN A 7 -17.38 -22.15 -27.09
N THR A 8 -17.33 -23.49 -27.11
CA THR A 8 -17.15 -24.30 -25.89
C THR A 8 -15.73 -24.18 -25.33
N ILE A 9 -14.72 -24.14 -26.19
CA ILE A 9 -13.31 -23.94 -25.80
C ILE A 9 -13.13 -22.53 -25.20
N GLY A 10 -13.69 -21.50 -25.83
CA GLY A 10 -13.65 -20.13 -25.29
C GLY A 10 -14.32 -20.01 -23.92
N LEU A 11 -15.45 -20.70 -23.71
CA LEU A 11 -16.15 -20.72 -22.42
C LEU A 11 -15.33 -21.43 -21.33
N PHE A 12 -14.63 -22.52 -21.67
CA PHE A 12 -13.74 -23.23 -20.75
C PHE A 12 -12.50 -22.40 -20.37
N VAL A 13 -11.93 -21.66 -21.31
CA VAL A 13 -10.79 -20.75 -21.05
C VAL A 13 -11.20 -19.61 -20.12
N ILE A 14 -12.38 -19.02 -20.32
CA ILE A 14 -12.92 -17.96 -19.43
C ILE A 14 -13.18 -18.51 -18.02
N LEU A 15 -13.74 -19.73 -17.92
CA LEU A 15 -14.00 -20.36 -16.63
C LEU A 15 -12.69 -20.69 -15.89
N PHE A 16 -11.64 -21.11 -16.60
CA PHE A 16 -10.33 -21.41 -16.03
C PHE A 16 -9.62 -20.15 -15.51
N ILE A 17 -9.74 -19.02 -16.22
CA ILE A 17 -9.19 -17.71 -15.78
C ILE A 17 -9.90 -17.21 -14.51
N MET A 18 -11.22 -17.39 -14.41
CA MET A 18 -12.00 -16.97 -13.23
C MET A 18 -11.66 -17.79 -11.98
N VAL A 19 -11.41 -19.11 -12.14
CA VAL A 19 -11.02 -20.00 -11.02
C VAL A 19 -9.62 -19.67 -10.51
N SER A 20 -8.71 -19.24 -11.38
CA SER A 20 -7.33 -18.91 -10.99
C SER A 20 -7.17 -17.54 -10.31
N CYS A 21 -8.24 -16.74 -10.19
CA CYS A 21 -8.19 -15.38 -9.64
C CYS A 21 -8.71 -15.27 -8.19
N GLY A 22 -9.02 -16.40 -7.54
CA GLY A 22 -9.39 -16.43 -6.12
C GLY A 22 -8.18 -16.17 -5.23
N GLN A 23 -7.88 -14.91 -4.93
CA GLN A 23 -6.82 -14.58 -3.97
C GLN A 23 -7.25 -15.03 -2.56
N PRO A 24 -6.41 -15.78 -1.82
CA PRO A 24 -6.73 -16.21 -0.47
C PRO A 24 -6.93 -14.99 0.43
N LYS A 25 -8.00 -15.01 1.23
CA LYS A 25 -8.30 -13.92 2.18
C LYS A 25 -7.18 -13.81 3.21
N ALA A 26 -6.59 -12.63 3.34
CA ALA A 26 -5.55 -12.36 4.33
C ALA A 26 -6.13 -12.48 5.76
N LYS A 27 -5.48 -13.28 6.62
CA LYS A 27 -5.83 -13.44 8.04
C LYS A 27 -5.13 -12.39 8.92
N TYR A 28 -3.92 -12.00 8.56
CA TYR A 28 -3.10 -11.04 9.29
C TYR A 28 -2.58 -9.96 8.34
N ILE A 29 -2.54 -8.72 8.82
CA ILE A 29 -1.96 -7.57 8.11
C ILE A 29 -0.92 -6.96 9.05
N PHE A 30 0.33 -6.95 8.61
CA PHE A 30 1.41 -6.24 9.28
C PHE A 30 1.72 -4.99 8.48
N TYR A 31 1.54 -3.82 9.08
CA TYR A 31 1.70 -2.54 8.40
C TYR A 31 2.81 -1.73 9.04
N PHE A 32 3.92 -1.57 8.32
CA PHE A 32 5.09 -0.83 8.76
C PHE A 32 5.10 0.55 8.12
N ILE A 33 5.19 1.60 8.95
CA ILE A 33 5.21 3.00 8.50
C ILE A 33 6.55 3.60 8.90
N GLY A 34 7.37 3.96 7.91
CA GLY A 34 8.56 4.78 8.13
C GLY A 34 8.20 6.25 8.05
N ASP A 35 8.01 6.92 9.19
CA ASP A 35 7.72 8.36 9.22
C ASP A 35 8.88 9.15 8.62
N GLY A 36 8.58 10.02 7.64
CA GLY A 36 9.59 10.77 6.89
C GLY A 36 10.50 9.92 5.97
N MET A 37 10.18 8.64 5.74
CA MET A 37 11.02 7.74 4.95
C MET A 37 10.69 7.81 3.46
N GLY A 38 11.42 8.66 2.73
CA GLY A 38 11.43 8.68 1.27
C GLY A 38 12.45 7.73 0.66
N THR A 39 12.51 7.71 -0.67
CA THR A 39 13.48 6.89 -1.45
C THR A 39 14.93 7.24 -1.12
N VAL A 40 15.22 8.51 -0.84
CA VAL A 40 16.56 8.98 -0.46
C VAL A 40 16.97 8.43 0.89
N GLN A 41 16.07 8.41 1.87
CA GLN A 41 16.30 7.85 3.20
C GLN A 41 16.53 6.34 3.14
N MET A 42 15.74 5.62 2.32
CA MET A 42 15.95 4.19 2.09
C MET A 42 17.32 3.90 1.47
N ASN A 43 17.69 4.64 0.41
CA ASN A 43 18.99 4.45 -0.24
C ASN A 43 20.16 4.76 0.69
N ALA A 44 20.06 5.81 1.51
CA ALA A 44 21.08 6.14 2.51
C ALA A 44 21.28 4.99 3.52
N ALA A 45 20.19 4.36 3.98
CA ALA A 45 20.25 3.21 4.88
C ALA A 45 20.90 1.98 4.21
N GLU A 46 20.55 1.68 2.95
CA GLU A 46 21.15 0.55 2.21
C GLU A 46 22.66 0.72 1.98
N ARG A 47 23.10 1.95 1.70
CA ARG A 47 24.52 2.28 1.58
C ARG A 47 25.24 2.19 2.91
N TYR A 48 24.61 2.67 3.98
CA TYR A 48 25.15 2.56 5.33
C TYR A 48 25.35 1.09 5.73
N LEU A 49 24.37 0.22 5.45
CA LEU A 49 24.49 -1.22 5.68
C LEU A 49 25.64 -1.84 4.87
N ALA A 50 25.78 -1.47 3.59
CA ALA A 50 26.90 -1.95 2.77
C ALA A 50 28.27 -1.53 3.34
N ALA A 51 28.39 -0.27 3.78
CA ALA A 51 29.60 0.25 4.39
C ALA A 51 29.95 -0.47 5.70
N MET A 52 28.95 -0.84 6.51
CA MET A 52 29.16 -1.62 7.74
C MET A 52 29.72 -3.03 7.47
N GLU A 53 29.46 -3.59 6.29
CA GLU A 53 29.99 -4.89 5.86
C GLU A 53 31.26 -4.78 4.99
N ASP A 54 31.87 -3.59 4.90
CA ASP A 54 33.02 -3.30 4.02
C ASP A 54 32.77 -3.70 2.55
N LYS A 55 31.51 -3.59 2.11
CA LYS A 55 31.09 -3.85 0.73
C LYS A 55 30.91 -2.55 -0.02
N ASN A 56 31.46 -2.51 -1.23
CA ASN A 56 31.17 -1.42 -2.15
C ASN A 56 29.78 -1.62 -2.78
N GLY A 57 28.91 -0.60 -2.72
CA GLY A 57 27.57 -0.62 -3.32
C GLY A 57 26.43 -0.44 -2.31
N ILE A 58 25.38 -1.24 -2.46
CA ILE A 58 24.19 -1.25 -1.60
C ILE A 58 23.90 -2.67 -1.11
N ILE A 59 23.39 -2.78 0.10
CA ILE A 59 22.74 -4.00 0.59
C ILE A 59 21.25 -3.67 0.75
N PRO A 60 20.34 -4.39 0.06
CA PRO A 60 18.93 -4.02 0.03
C PRO A 60 18.27 -4.21 1.40
N LEU A 61 17.40 -3.26 1.78
CA LEU A 61 16.56 -3.41 2.96
C LEU A 61 15.52 -4.53 2.75
N ALA A 62 15.12 -5.21 3.82
CA ALA A 62 14.12 -6.28 3.75
C ALA A 62 12.80 -5.84 3.08
N MET A 63 12.38 -4.59 3.30
CA MET A 63 11.17 -4.03 2.67
C MET A 63 11.29 -3.89 1.14
N ASN A 64 12.50 -3.67 0.62
CA ASN A 64 12.75 -3.52 -0.82
C ASN A 64 12.79 -4.87 -1.56
N LEU A 65 12.80 -5.98 -0.82
CA LEU A 65 12.70 -7.34 -1.37
C LEU A 65 11.23 -7.81 -1.51
N ALA A 66 10.27 -6.98 -1.14
CA ALA A 66 8.85 -7.30 -1.30
C ALA A 66 8.50 -7.52 -2.79
N PRO A 67 7.58 -8.45 -3.11
CA PRO A 67 7.27 -8.83 -4.49
C PRO A 67 6.53 -7.75 -5.29
N ALA A 68 6.06 -6.69 -4.62
CA ALA A 68 5.33 -5.59 -5.24
C ALA A 68 5.80 -4.25 -4.67
N THR A 69 5.90 -3.25 -5.54
CA THR A 69 6.24 -1.86 -5.20
C THR A 69 5.29 -0.90 -5.89
N GLY A 70 5.09 0.27 -5.31
CA GLY A 70 4.19 1.30 -5.83
C GLY A 70 4.55 2.68 -5.31
N MET A 71 4.05 3.71 -5.98
CA MET A 71 4.20 5.11 -5.58
C MET A 71 2.85 5.66 -5.13
N ALA A 72 2.87 6.46 -4.06
CA ALA A 72 1.67 7.11 -3.52
C ALA A 72 1.86 8.63 -3.50
N ALA A 73 0.84 9.37 -3.91
CA ALA A 73 0.82 10.82 -3.78
C ALA A 73 0.48 11.22 -2.33
N THR A 74 1.41 11.88 -1.65
CA THR A 74 1.33 12.16 -0.20
C THR A 74 0.70 13.50 0.17
N ASN A 75 0.35 14.34 -0.81
CA ASN A 75 -0.25 15.65 -0.53
C ASN A 75 -1.52 15.53 0.33
N SER A 76 -1.69 16.50 1.23
CA SER A 76 -2.93 16.70 1.97
C SER A 76 -3.94 17.48 1.12
N THR A 77 -5.16 17.70 1.61
CA THR A 77 -6.19 18.42 0.86
C THR A 77 -5.95 19.93 0.78
N ASN A 78 -5.25 20.52 1.76
CA ASN A 78 -4.95 21.95 1.81
C ASN A 78 -3.46 22.29 1.63
N ALA A 79 -2.57 21.31 1.56
CA ALA A 79 -1.13 21.54 1.39
C ALA A 79 -0.46 20.50 0.50
N TYR A 80 0.46 20.96 -0.34
CA TYR A 80 1.29 20.11 -1.19
C TYR A 80 2.25 19.23 -0.37
N ILE A 81 2.84 19.81 0.68
CA ILE A 81 3.63 19.11 1.68
C ILE A 81 2.69 18.78 2.85
N THR A 82 2.44 17.50 3.09
CA THR A 82 1.59 17.03 4.18
C THR A 82 2.34 17.00 5.51
N ASP A 83 1.60 17.03 6.62
CA ASP A 83 2.10 16.64 7.94
C ASP A 83 1.88 15.14 8.23
N SER A 84 2.42 14.67 9.36
CA SER A 84 2.26 13.28 9.82
C SER A 84 0.81 12.96 10.23
N GLY A 85 0.04 13.94 10.69
CA GLY A 85 -1.35 13.74 11.12
C GLY A 85 -2.32 13.45 9.97
N ALA A 86 -2.29 14.28 8.93
CA ALA A 86 -3.14 14.10 7.76
C ALA A 86 -2.73 12.86 6.95
N SER A 87 -1.43 12.59 6.85
CA SER A 87 -0.93 11.38 6.19
C SER A 87 -1.30 10.11 6.97
N ALA A 88 -1.13 10.08 8.29
CA ALA A 88 -1.58 8.96 9.12
C ALA A 88 -3.10 8.71 8.96
N THR A 89 -3.89 9.79 8.89
CA THR A 89 -5.34 9.68 8.63
C THR A 89 -5.64 9.04 7.28
N ALA A 90 -4.92 9.46 6.22
CA ALA A 90 -5.06 8.88 4.89
C ALA A 90 -4.63 7.41 4.84
N LEU A 91 -3.54 7.04 5.52
CA LEU A 91 -3.05 5.66 5.59
C LEU A 91 -4.00 4.75 6.39
N ALA A 92 -4.61 5.28 7.46
CA ALA A 92 -5.47 4.51 8.34
C ALA A 92 -6.91 4.37 7.80
N SER A 93 -7.48 5.43 7.23
CA SER A 93 -8.89 5.46 6.79
C SER A 93 -9.09 5.35 5.28
N GLY A 94 -8.02 5.54 4.49
CA GLY A 94 -8.08 5.65 3.04
C GLY A 94 -8.60 7.00 2.54
N ILE A 95 -8.85 7.96 3.45
CA ILE A 95 -9.41 9.28 3.13
C ILE A 95 -8.41 10.37 3.50
N LYS A 96 -8.07 11.21 2.53
CA LYS A 96 -7.21 12.39 2.75
C LYS A 96 -7.95 13.47 3.52
N THR A 97 -7.24 14.15 4.41
CA THR A 97 -7.75 15.28 5.19
C THR A 97 -6.77 16.46 5.15
N ASN A 98 -7.10 17.55 5.84
CA ASN A 98 -6.28 18.75 5.93
C ASN A 98 -5.06 18.51 6.84
N SER A 99 -3.93 19.13 6.53
CA SER A 99 -2.78 19.20 7.44
C SER A 99 -3.21 19.85 8.76
N GLY A 100 -2.77 19.29 9.89
CA GLY A 100 -3.22 19.66 11.23
C GLY A 100 -4.42 18.86 11.74
N THR A 101 -5.02 18.01 10.90
CA THR A 101 -6.18 17.18 11.24
C THR A 101 -5.77 15.72 11.44
N ILE A 102 -6.34 15.06 12.45
CA ILE A 102 -6.14 13.62 12.72
C ILE A 102 -7.50 12.94 12.85
N GLY A 103 -7.73 11.88 12.06
CA GLY A 103 -8.89 10.99 12.21
C GLY A 103 -10.25 11.63 11.93
N MET A 104 -10.29 12.75 11.20
CA MET A 104 -11.52 13.49 10.87
C MET A 104 -11.54 13.85 9.39
N ASP A 105 -12.73 14.07 8.84
CA ASP A 105 -12.90 14.62 7.50
C ASP A 105 -12.35 16.05 7.39
N THR A 106 -12.22 16.55 6.16
CA THR A 106 -11.65 17.88 5.87
C THR A 106 -12.41 19.02 6.55
N GLU A 107 -13.72 18.84 6.77
CA GLU A 107 -14.59 19.83 7.42
C GLU A 107 -14.68 19.65 8.94
N HIS A 108 -13.99 18.67 9.53
CA HIS A 108 -14.06 18.31 10.95
C HIS A 108 -15.48 18.01 11.47
N ARG A 109 -16.36 17.51 10.60
CA ARG A 109 -17.75 17.16 10.94
C ARG A 109 -17.85 15.78 11.59
N TYR A 110 -17.10 14.80 11.10
CA TYR A 110 -17.22 13.41 11.55
C TYR A 110 -15.86 12.70 11.66
N PRO A 111 -15.73 11.79 12.63
CA PRO A 111 -14.55 10.93 12.73
C PRO A 111 -14.51 9.94 11.57
N LEU A 112 -13.32 9.72 11.03
CA LEU A 112 -13.06 8.74 9.99
C LEU A 112 -12.71 7.41 10.64
N LYS A 113 -13.37 6.36 10.15
CA LYS A 113 -13.12 5.00 10.61
C LYS A 113 -11.82 4.46 10.02
N SER A 114 -10.95 3.99 10.89
CA SER A 114 -9.67 3.39 10.53
C SER A 114 -9.83 1.92 10.11
N ILE A 115 -8.80 1.41 9.42
CA ILE A 115 -8.68 0.00 9.05
C ILE A 115 -8.58 -0.90 10.28
N THR A 116 -7.99 -0.44 11.37
CA THR A 116 -7.86 -1.20 12.63
C THR A 116 -9.21 -1.32 13.33
N GLU A 117 -10.02 -0.27 13.36
CA GLU A 117 -11.41 -0.34 13.84
C GLU A 117 -12.25 -1.27 12.97
N THR A 118 -12.12 -1.14 11.64
CA THR A 118 -12.80 -2.02 10.69
C THR A 118 -12.39 -3.49 10.86
N ALA A 119 -11.11 -3.75 11.18
CA ALA A 119 -10.62 -5.09 11.44
C ALA A 119 -11.10 -5.66 12.78
N LYS A 120 -11.27 -4.82 13.80
CA LYS A 120 -11.77 -5.22 15.13
C LYS A 120 -13.23 -5.66 15.12
N GLU A 121 -14.04 -5.08 14.24
CA GLU A 121 -15.47 -5.43 14.11
C GLU A 121 -15.73 -6.72 13.31
N ARG A 122 -14.70 -7.31 12.71
CA ARG A 122 -14.78 -8.55 11.92
C ARG A 122 -14.38 -9.76 12.74
#